data_AF-A0A3R6S4N8-F1
#
_entry.id   AF-A0A3R6S4N8-F1
#
_cell.length_a   1.000
_cell.length_b   1.000
_cell.length_c   1.000
_cell.angle_alpha   90.00
_cell.angle_beta   90.00
_cell.angle_gamma   90.00
#
_symmetry.space_group_name_H-M   'P 1'
#
loop_
_entity.id
_entity.type
_entity.pdbx_description
1 polymer ?
#
loop_
_entity_poly.entity_id
_entity_poly.type
_entity_poly.pdbx_seq_one_letter_code
_entity_poly.pdbx_strand_id
1 'polypeptide(L)'
;TDGDVPMDNNASERAIRGFCVGKKNWQMIDTINGAKASAIIYSIAETAKANNLKPYEYFEHLLTGIPKRMDDSDRSFLDDLLPWSKKLPDVVRKPKKQ
;
A
#
# COMPACT_ATOMS: atom_id res chain seq x y z
N THR A 1 -3.00 26.96 -15.20
CA THR A 1 -2.07 26.07 -15.90
C THR A 1 -0.92 25.86 -14.96
N ASP A 2 -0.99 24.78 -14.18
CA ASP A 2 -0.03 24.52 -13.11
C ASP A 2 1.26 23.98 -13.74
N GLY A 3 2.33 24.76 -13.70
CA GLY A 3 3.61 24.47 -14.36
C GLY A 3 4.45 23.39 -13.67
N ASP A 4 4.00 22.92 -12.50
CA ASP A 4 4.64 21.84 -11.74
C ASP A 4 4.28 20.44 -12.26
N VAL A 5 3.35 20.33 -13.21
CA VAL A 5 3.02 19.04 -13.84
C VAL A 5 3.96 18.81 -15.03
N PRO A 6 4.92 17.88 -14.94
CA PRO A 6 5.79 17.55 -16.06
C PRO A 6 4.96 17.06 -17.26
N MET A 7 5.40 17.43 -18.46
CA MET A 7 4.74 17.00 -19.71
C MET A 7 4.93 15.49 -19.96
N ASP A 8 5.94 14.88 -19.33
CA ASP A 8 6.23 13.45 -19.41
C ASP A 8 5.59 12.66 -18.26
N ASN A 9 5.27 11.39 -18.54
CA ASN A 9 4.65 10.45 -17.60
C ASN A 9 5.70 9.58 -16.86
N ASN A 10 6.99 9.93 -16.89
CA ASN A 10 8.07 9.04 -16.42
C ASN A 10 7.89 8.61 -14.96
N ALA A 11 7.35 9.48 -14.11
CA ALA A 11 7.08 9.17 -12.71
C ALA A 11 6.07 8.01 -12.58
N SER A 12 4.98 8.08 -13.32
CA SER A 12 3.95 7.04 -13.37
C SER A 12 4.49 5.74 -13.99
N GLU A 13 5.25 5.83 -15.08
CA GLU A 13 5.86 4.66 -15.71
C GLU A 13 6.85 3.94 -14.79
N ARG A 14 7.68 4.69 -14.06
CA ARG A 14 8.61 4.12 -13.07
C ARG A 14 7.88 3.43 -11.92
N ALA A 15 6.78 4.01 -11.44
CA ALA A 15 5.97 3.43 -10.38
C ALA A 15 5.32 2.10 -10.83
N ILE A 16 4.76 2.04 -12.05
CA ILE A 16 4.09 0.83 -12.55
C ILE A 16 5.07 -0.24 -13.07
N ARG A 17 6.31 0.12 -13.40
CA ARG A 17 7.31 -0.81 -13.95
C ARG A 17 7.54 -2.04 -13.07
N GLY A 18 7.60 -1.87 -11.75
CA GLY A 18 7.77 -3.00 -10.81
C GLY A 18 6.63 -4.03 -10.91
N PHE A 19 5.40 -3.55 -11.08
CA PHE A 19 4.23 -4.39 -11.31
C PHE A 19 4.31 -5.11 -12.67
N CYS A 20 4.64 -4.39 -13.74
CA CYS A 20 4.74 -4.96 -15.09
C CYS A 20 5.81 -6.05 -15.20
N VAL A 21 6.94 -5.89 -14.52
CA VAL A 21 8.01 -6.91 -14.47
C VAL A 21 7.59 -8.13 -13.66
N GLY A 22 6.90 -7.92 -12.54
CA GLY A 22 6.41 -9.01 -11.67
C GLY A 22 5.24 -9.82 -12.22
N LYS A 23 4.50 -9.29 -13.21
CA LYS A 23 3.34 -9.96 -13.83
C LYS A 23 3.65 -11.38 -14.34
N LYS A 24 4.86 -11.66 -14.83
CA LYS A 24 5.25 -13.03 -15.25
C LYS A 24 5.42 -14.00 -14.07
N ASN A 25 5.69 -13.50 -12.87
CA ASN A 25 5.88 -14.30 -11.66
C ASN A 25 4.59 -14.44 -10.83
N TRP A 26 3.60 -13.57 -11.03
CA TRP A 26 2.33 -13.63 -10.30
C TRP A 26 1.26 -14.31 -11.15
N GLN A 27 1.25 -15.65 -11.10
CA GLN A 27 0.23 -16.49 -11.76
C GLN A 27 -1.21 -16.23 -11.27
N MET A 28 -1.41 -15.39 -10.24
CA MET A 28 -2.72 -15.03 -9.68
C MET A 28 -3.51 -14.01 -10.53
N ILE A 29 -2.93 -13.45 -11.60
CA ILE A 29 -3.57 -12.41 -12.45
C ILE A 29 -4.16 -13.00 -13.74
N ASP A 30 -4.74 -14.19 -13.69
CA ASP A 30 -5.41 -14.80 -14.86
C ASP A 30 -6.92 -14.48 -14.90
N THR A 31 -7.48 -13.96 -13.79
CA THR A 31 -8.91 -13.64 -13.68
C THR A 31 -9.15 -12.16 -13.37
N ILE A 32 -10.32 -11.63 -13.73
CA ILE A 32 -10.73 -10.24 -13.42
C ILE A 32 -10.70 -10.00 -11.89
N ASN A 33 -11.14 -10.98 -11.11
CA ASN A 33 -11.11 -10.90 -9.65
C ASN A 33 -9.68 -10.89 -9.11
N GLY A 34 -8.78 -11.72 -9.66
CA GLY A 34 -7.36 -11.73 -9.31
C GLY A 34 -6.65 -10.42 -9.67
N ALA A 35 -6.98 -9.84 -10.83
CA ALA A 35 -6.49 -8.52 -11.23
C ALA A 35 -6.94 -7.41 -10.28
N LYS A 36 -8.22 -7.42 -9.89
CA LYS A 36 -8.78 -6.44 -8.93
C LYS A 36 -8.13 -6.58 -7.55
N ALA A 37 -8.01 -7.79 -7.03
CA ALA A 37 -7.36 -8.03 -5.74
C ALA A 37 -5.89 -7.58 -5.76
N SER A 38 -5.17 -7.89 -6.83
CA SER A 38 -3.78 -7.46 -7.02
C SER A 38 -3.66 -5.94 -7.03
N ALA A 39 -4.54 -5.23 -7.76
CA ALA A 39 -4.55 -3.77 -7.80
C ALA A 39 -4.76 -3.15 -6.41
N ILE A 40 -5.62 -3.72 -5.58
CA ILE A 40 -5.87 -3.27 -4.20
C ILE A 40 -4.59 -3.43 -3.36
N ILE A 41 -3.99 -4.63 -3.36
CA ILE A 41 -2.77 -4.90 -2.59
C ILE A 41 -1.63 -3.97 -3.03
N TYR A 42 -1.46 -3.76 -4.34
CA TYR A 42 -0.45 -2.83 -4.85
C TYR A 42 -0.70 -1.39 -4.41
N SER A 43 -1.95 -0.93 -4.46
CA SER A 43 -2.31 0.41 -4.02
C SER A 43 -1.95 0.63 -2.55
N ILE A 44 -2.24 -0.35 -1.68
CA ILE A 44 -1.87 -0.30 -0.25
C ILE A 44 -0.34 -0.30 -0.09
N ALA A 45 0.37 -1.17 -0.80
CA ALA A 45 1.83 -1.28 -0.73
C ALA A 45 2.53 0.03 -1.15
N GLU A 46 2.11 0.63 -2.27
CA GLU A 46 2.66 1.90 -2.75
C GLU A 46 2.32 3.06 -1.81
N THR A 47 1.10 3.09 -1.27
CA THR A 47 0.71 4.09 -0.26
C THR A 47 1.58 3.96 1.00
N ALA A 48 1.86 2.74 1.46
CA ALA A 48 2.75 2.50 2.59
C ALA A 48 4.18 2.98 2.30
N LYS A 49 4.71 2.71 1.10
CA LYS A 49 6.04 3.21 0.68
C LYS A 49 6.09 4.74 0.66
N ALA A 50 5.06 5.39 0.12
CA ALA A 50 4.94 6.85 0.06
C ALA A 50 4.90 7.49 1.47
N ASN A 51 4.34 6.79 2.46
CA ASN A 51 4.30 7.22 3.86
C ASN A 51 5.54 6.78 4.68
N ASN A 52 6.64 6.38 4.01
CA ASN A 52 7.87 5.92 4.66
C ASN A 52 7.71 4.71 5.59
N LEU A 53 6.75 3.83 5.30
CA LEU A 53 6.54 2.58 6.01
C LEU A 53 7.26 1.42 5.31
N LYS A 54 7.56 0.36 6.08
CA LYS A 54 7.99 -0.94 5.58
C LYS A 54 6.74 -1.72 5.15
N PRO A 55 6.56 -2.01 3.85
CA PRO A 55 5.31 -2.61 3.37
C PRO A 55 4.99 -3.95 4.03
N TYR A 56 5.98 -4.82 4.21
CA TYR A 56 5.80 -6.13 4.82
C TYR A 56 5.21 -6.04 6.23
N GLU A 57 5.89 -5.32 7.13
CA GLU A 57 5.46 -5.08 8.51
C GLU A 57 4.07 -4.40 8.57
N TYR A 58 3.80 -3.50 7.63
CA TYR A 58 2.50 -2.84 7.55
C TYR A 58 1.38 -3.81 7.18
N PHE A 59 1.61 -4.70 6.19
CA PHE A 59 0.65 -5.75 5.86
C PHE A 59 0.43 -6.71 7.01
N GLU A 60 1.49 -7.13 7.71
CA GLU A 60 1.36 -7.98 8.89
C GLU A 60 0.51 -7.32 9.97
N HIS A 61 0.74 -6.02 10.23
CA HIS A 61 -0.05 -5.25 11.18
C HIS A 61 -1.53 -5.15 10.77
N LEU A 62 -1.82 -4.86 9.49
CA LEU A 62 -3.18 -4.78 8.97
C LEU A 62 -3.90 -6.13 9.03
N LEU A 63 -3.26 -7.19 8.52
CA LEU A 63 -3.84 -8.53 8.45
C LEU A 63 -4.00 -9.17 9.83
N THR A 64 -3.26 -8.72 10.83
CA THR A 64 -3.43 -9.15 12.23
C THR A 64 -4.44 -8.28 12.98
N GLY A 65 -4.51 -6.99 12.67
CA GLY A 65 -5.34 -6.00 13.38
C GLY A 65 -6.80 -6.00 12.93
N ILE A 66 -7.05 -6.11 11.63
CA ILE A 66 -8.41 -6.05 11.06
C ILE A 66 -9.28 -7.21 11.54
N PRO A 67 -8.84 -8.50 11.48
CA PRO A 67 -9.71 -9.62 11.88
C PRO A 67 -10.15 -9.56 13.34
N LYS A 68 -9.35 -8.95 14.22
CA LYS A 68 -9.65 -8.81 15.66
C LYS A 68 -10.81 -7.86 15.94
N ARG A 69 -11.19 -7.02 14.97
CA ARG A 69 -12.23 -5.99 15.11
C ARG A 69 -13.28 -6.08 14.00
N MET A 70 -13.37 -7.23 13.32
CA MET A 70 -14.36 -7.45 12.26
C MET A 70 -15.80 -7.48 12.77
N ASP A 71 -16.00 -7.85 14.05
CA ASP A 71 -17.32 -7.91 14.68
C ASP A 71 -17.76 -6.53 15.24
N ASP A 72 -16.86 -5.55 15.27
CA ASP A 72 -17.17 -4.20 15.72
C ASP A 72 -18.08 -3.49 14.69
N SER A 73 -19.20 -2.95 15.17
CA SER A 73 -20.11 -2.16 14.32
C SER A 73 -19.52 -0.79 13.95
N ASP A 74 -18.61 -0.28 14.78
CA ASP A 74 -17.92 0.99 14.55
C ASP A 74 -16.60 0.78 13.78
N ARG A 75 -16.43 1.52 12.69
CA ARG A 75 -15.26 1.45 11.81
C ARG A 75 -14.22 2.54 12.11
N SER A 76 -14.43 3.34 13.15
CA SER A 76 -13.48 4.38 13.60
C SER A 76 -12.06 3.83 13.84
N PHE A 77 -11.92 2.55 14.19
CA PHE A 77 -10.60 1.92 14.37
C PHE A 77 -9.74 1.89 13.10
N LEU A 78 -10.34 2.01 11.92
CA LEU A 78 -9.60 2.05 10.66
C LEU A 78 -8.69 3.28 10.58
N ASP A 79 -9.11 4.41 11.18
CA ASP A 79 -8.30 5.63 11.20
C ASP A 79 -6.95 5.41 11.87
N ASP A 80 -6.92 4.52 12.87
CA ASP A 80 -5.71 4.18 13.59
C ASP A 80 -4.75 3.30 12.76
N LEU A 81 -5.29 2.59 11.76
CA LEU A 81 -4.55 1.69 10.86
C LEU A 81 -4.05 2.39 9.58
N LEU A 82 -4.51 3.62 9.31
CA LEU A 82 -4.12 4.38 8.13
C LEU A 82 -2.61 4.66 8.12
N PRO A 83 -1.98 4.76 6.93
CA PRO A 83 -0.52 4.83 6.84
C PRO A 83 0.08 6.14 7.39
N TRP A 84 -0.72 7.19 7.54
CA TRP A 84 -0.36 8.45 8.20
C TRP A 84 -0.70 8.49 9.70
N SER A 85 -1.31 7.43 10.24
CA SER A 85 -1.70 7.37 11.65
C SER A 85 -0.47 7.46 12.56
N LYS A 86 -0.59 8.25 13.64
CA LYS A 86 0.43 8.36 14.68
C LYS A 86 0.47 7.13 15.60
N LYS A 87 -0.61 6.34 15.63
CA LYS A 87 -0.75 5.15 16.49
C LYS A 87 -0.09 3.89 15.91
N LEU A 88 0.43 3.97 14.67
CA LEU A 88 1.17 2.86 14.08
C LEU A 88 2.46 2.54 14.87
N PRO A 89 2.76 1.25 15.09
CA PRO A 89 3.96 0.84 15.82
C PRO A 89 5.24 1.22 15.08
N ASP A 90 6.30 1.53 15.83
CA ASP A 90 7.57 2.00 15.28
C ASP A 90 8.27 0.95 14.39
N VAL A 91 8.01 -0.33 14.63
CA VAL A 91 8.56 -1.45 13.84
C VAL A 91 8.20 -1.31 12.35
N VAL A 92 7.00 -0.80 12.07
CA VAL A 92 6.45 -0.60 10.72
C VAL A 92 7.08 0.61 10.03
N ARG A 93 7.59 1.59 10.79
CA ARG A 93 8.22 2.78 10.21
C ARG A 93 9.64 2.46 9.73
N LYS A 94 10.04 3.05 8.60
CA LYS A 94 11.46 3.02 8.21
C LYS A 94 12.28 3.87 9.19
N PRO A 95 13.52 3.46 9.53
CA PRO A 95 14.39 4.31 10.32
C PRO A 95 14.60 5.63 9.59
N LYS A 96 14.49 6.76 10.31
CA LYS A 96 14.83 8.07 9.75
C LYS A 96 16.31 8.01 9.37
N LYS A 97 16.62 8.16 8.08
CA LYS A 97 18.00 8.40 7.67
C LYS A 97 18.43 9.72 8.31
N GLN A 98 19.50 9.68 9.09
CA GLN A 98 20.21 10.88 9.57
C GLN A 98 20.73 11.67 8.37
#